data_AF-A0A4U4EFR6-F1
#
_entry.id   AF-A0A4U4EFR6-F1
#
_cell.length_a   1.000
_cell.length_b   1.000
_cell.length_c   1.000
_cell.angle_alpha   90.00
_cell.angle_beta   90.00
_cell.angle_gamma   90.00
#
_symmetry.space_group_name_H-M   'P 1'
#
loop_
_entity.id
_entity.type
_entity.pdbx_description
1 polymer ?
#
loop_
_entity_poly.entity_id
_entity_poly.type
_entity_poly.pdbx_seq_one_letter_code
_entity_poly.pdbx_strand_id
1 'polypeptide(L)'
;MGTFKNQKDKVVGSAKEKIGELINKEELKDEGRTQAEIAKENEEKYQARINEIEDEQAEAEAKNQDLTKERTAKSERKKAPLPEAEHIPNQQKIDEQRMKHYTGIEEKL
;
A
#
# COMPACT_ATOMS: atom_id res chain seq x y z
N MET A 1 13.12 8.73 6.48
CA MET A 1 14.32 9.44 6.95
C MET A 1 15.50 8.51 7.32
N GLY A 2 15.57 7.26 6.82
CA GLY A 2 16.61 6.29 7.27
C GLY A 2 17.89 6.24 6.40
N THR A 3 17.77 6.34 5.08
CA THR A 3 18.88 6.09 4.13
C THR A 3 19.97 7.16 4.16
N PHE A 4 19.60 8.45 4.12
CA PHE A 4 20.56 9.55 4.14
C PHE A 4 21.39 9.59 5.43
N LYS A 5 20.76 9.25 6.56
CA LYS A 5 21.44 9.19 7.87
C LYS A 5 22.48 8.05 7.88
N ASN A 6 22.11 6.86 7.41
CA ASN A 6 23.04 5.72 7.35
C ASN A 6 24.24 6.01 6.44
N GLN A 7 24.01 6.61 5.26
CA GLN A 7 25.12 7.01 4.37
C GLN A 7 26.06 8.01 5.05
N LYS A 8 25.52 9.01 5.75
CA LYS A 8 26.31 9.96 6.52
C LYS A 8 27.11 9.27 7.62
N ASP A 9 26.48 8.39 8.41
CA ASP A 9 27.13 7.70 9.52
C ASP A 9 28.25 6.78 9.03
N LYS A 10 28.09 6.14 7.87
CA LYS A 10 29.16 5.37 7.21
C LYS A 10 30.37 6.25 6.86
N VAL A 11 30.14 7.40 6.23
CA VAL A 11 31.21 8.34 5.83
C VAL A 11 31.91 8.91 7.07
N VAL A 12 31.14 9.35 8.07
CA VAL A 12 31.68 9.91 9.32
C VAL A 12 32.45 8.86 10.10
N GLY A 13 31.94 7.62 10.19
CA GLY A 13 32.61 6.50 10.83
C GLY A 13 33.97 6.20 10.18
N SER A 14 34.01 6.05 8.85
CA SER A 14 35.26 5.84 8.11
C SER A 14 36.26 7.00 8.27
N ALA A 15 35.78 8.24 8.37
CA ALA A 15 36.64 9.39 8.61
C ALA A 15 37.24 9.35 10.02
N LYS A 16 36.44 9.04 11.05
CA LYS A 16 36.92 8.85 12.42
C LYS A 16 37.95 7.73 12.52
N GLU A 17 37.72 6.61 11.83
CA GLU A 17 38.67 5.50 11.79
C GLU A 17 40.04 5.95 11.27
N LYS A 18 40.07 6.57 10.08
CA LYS A 18 41.31 7.06 9.47
C LYS A 18 42.00 8.13 10.30
N ILE A 19 41.25 9.06 10.90
CA ILE A 19 41.81 10.09 11.76
C ILE A 19 42.40 9.45 13.02
N GLY A 20 41.68 8.51 13.64
CA GLY A 20 42.14 7.75 14.80
C GLY A 20 43.43 6.99 14.53
N GLU A 21 43.56 6.37 13.36
CA GLU A 21 44.81 5.73 12.90
C GLU A 21 45.95 6.74 12.75
N LEU A 22 45.70 7.90 12.12
CA LEU A 22 46.73 8.92 11.90
C LEU A 22 47.26 9.54 13.20
N ILE A 23 46.41 9.66 14.22
CA ILE A 23 46.77 10.27 15.52
C ILE A 23 47.07 9.23 16.61
N ASN A 24 47.13 7.93 16.27
CA ASN A 24 47.27 6.82 17.22
C ASN A 24 46.30 6.89 18.41
N LYS A 25 45.02 7.22 18.13
CA LYS A 25 43.95 7.23 19.13
C LYS A 25 42.97 6.10 18.88
N GLU A 26 43.15 5.02 19.64
CA GLU A 26 42.42 3.76 19.49
C GLU A 26 40.91 3.90 19.71
N GLU A 27 40.48 4.68 20.71
CA GLU A 27 39.06 4.98 20.96
C GLU A 27 38.35 5.57 19.74
N LEU A 28 39.01 6.51 19.04
CA LEU A 28 38.43 7.17 17.88
C LEU A 28 38.33 6.21 16.68
N LYS A 29 39.27 5.26 16.61
CA LYS A 29 39.29 4.22 15.61
C LYS A 29 38.11 3.27 15.79
N ASP A 30 37.90 2.81 17.02
CA ASP A 30 36.83 1.87 17.36
C ASP A 30 35.44 2.51 17.26
N GLU A 31 35.29 3.77 17.67
CA GLU A 31 34.06 4.54 17.45
C GLU A 31 33.74 4.66 15.96
N GLY A 32 34.76 4.92 15.13
CA GLY A 32 34.61 5.05 13.68
C GLY A 32 34.12 3.76 13.03
N ARG A 33 34.73 2.62 13.40
CA ARG A 33 34.32 1.28 12.96
C ARG A 33 32.89 0.96 13.37
N THR A 34 32.58 1.12 14.66
CA THR A 34 31.27 0.82 15.22
C THR A 34 30.18 1.65 14.54
N GLN A 35 30.41 2.95 14.31
CA GLN A 35 29.46 3.82 13.63
C GLN A 35 29.22 3.39 12.18
N ALA A 36 30.27 2.97 11.46
CA ALA A 36 30.14 2.48 10.09
C ALA A 36 29.43 1.12 9.99
N GLU A 37 29.68 0.21 10.93
CA GLU A 37 29.03 -1.10 11.00
C GLU A 37 27.53 -0.98 11.30
N ILE A 38 27.15 -0.18 12.31
CA ILE A 38 25.74 0.07 12.65
C ILE A 38 25.00 0.69 11.46
N ALA A 39 25.64 1.62 10.75
CA ALA A 39 25.06 2.23 9.56
C ALA A 39 24.79 1.20 8.45
N LYS A 40 25.72 0.25 8.25
CA LYS A 40 25.59 -0.81 7.26
C LYS A 40 24.48 -1.80 7.64
N GLU A 41 24.43 -2.23 8.90
CA GLU A 41 23.39 -3.14 9.39
C GLU A 41 21.98 -2.51 9.24
N ASN A 42 21.85 -1.22 9.55
CA ASN A 42 20.59 -0.50 9.38
C ASN A 42 20.20 -0.33 7.90
N GLU A 43 21.17 -0.20 7.00
CA GLU A 43 20.94 -0.17 5.55
C GLU A 43 20.45 -1.54 5.05
N GLU A 44 21.07 -2.64 5.49
CA GLU A 44 20.65 -4.00 5.16
C GLU A 44 19.23 -4.31 5.67
N LYS A 45 18.90 -3.95 6.91
CA LYS A 45 17.54 -4.09 7.45
C LYS A 45 16.50 -3.30 6.65
N TYR A 46 16.86 -2.10 6.21
CA TYR A 46 15.97 -1.27 5.41
C TYR A 46 15.71 -1.90 4.04
N GLN A 47 16.75 -2.43 3.38
CA GLN A 47 16.61 -3.14 2.11
C GLN A 47 15.78 -4.41 2.25
N ALA A 48 16.00 -5.21 3.31
CA ALA A 48 15.19 -6.40 3.57
C ALA A 48 13.70 -6.07 3.70
N ARG A 49 13.37 -4.97 4.39
CA ARG A 49 11.98 -4.50 4.52
C ARG A 49 11.40 -4.01 3.19
N ILE A 50 12.21 -3.40 2.32
CA ILE A 50 11.73 -3.02 0.98
C ILE A 50 11.37 -4.27 0.18
N ASN A 51 12.25 -5.27 0.17
CA ASN A 51 12.01 -6.51 -0.56
C ASN A 51 10.74 -7.21 -0.06
N GLU A 52 10.53 -7.28 1.26
CA GLU A 52 9.31 -7.85 1.85
C GLU A 52 8.05 -7.12 1.36
N ILE A 53 8.07 -5.79 1.32
CA ILE A 53 6.94 -4.99 0.82
C ILE A 53 6.73 -5.19 -0.68
N GLU A 54 7.79 -5.31 -1.47
CA GLU A 54 7.71 -5.57 -2.91
C GLU A 54 7.13 -6.96 -3.19
N ASP A 55 7.51 -7.97 -2.41
CA ASP A 55 6.95 -9.33 -2.49
C ASP A 55 5.45 -9.32 -2.14
N GLU A 56 5.05 -8.65 -1.04
CA GLU A 56 3.64 -8.48 -0.68
C GLU A 56 2.82 -7.79 -1.77
N GLN A 57 3.40 -6.77 -2.42
CA GLN A 57 2.76 -6.08 -3.53
C GLN A 57 2.61 -6.98 -4.75
N ALA A 58 3.65 -7.75 -5.10
CA ALA A 58 3.59 -8.70 -6.21
C ALA A 58 2.51 -9.77 -5.97
N GLU A 59 2.40 -10.30 -4.76
CA GLU A 59 1.32 -11.23 -4.38
C GLU A 59 -0.07 -10.58 -4.46
N ALA A 60 -0.21 -9.35 -3.96
CA ALA A 60 -1.46 -8.61 -4.03
C ALA A 60 -1.88 -8.31 -5.49
N GLU A 61 -0.93 -7.95 -6.35
CA GLU A 61 -1.14 -7.73 -7.77
C GLU A 61 -1.55 -9.03 -8.48
N ALA A 62 -0.88 -10.14 -8.22
CA ALA A 62 -1.24 -11.44 -8.77
C ALA A 62 -2.68 -11.83 -8.39
N LYS A 63 -3.05 -11.67 -7.11
CA LYS A 63 -4.40 -11.93 -6.63
C LYS A 63 -5.44 -11.02 -7.27
N ASN A 64 -5.13 -9.74 -7.45
CA ASN A 64 -6.01 -8.80 -8.15
C ASN A 64 -6.17 -9.17 -9.63
N GLN A 65 -5.10 -9.57 -10.31
CA GLN A 65 -5.19 -10.03 -11.70
C GLN A 65 -6.09 -11.27 -11.82
N ASP A 66 -5.95 -12.25 -10.94
CA ASP A 66 -6.82 -13.43 -10.96
C ASP A 66 -8.29 -13.08 -10.66
N LEU A 67 -8.55 -12.17 -9.72
CA LEU A 67 -9.91 -11.67 -9.46
C LEU A 67 -10.51 -10.93 -10.68
N THR A 68 -9.70 -10.15 -11.42
CA THR A 68 -10.17 -9.49 -12.65
C THR A 68 -10.47 -10.48 -13.77
N LYS A 69 -9.65 -11.54 -13.92
CA LYS A 69 -9.91 -12.64 -14.86
C LYS A 69 -11.19 -13.41 -14.48
N GLU A 70 -11.41 -13.69 -13.19
CA GLU A 70 -12.64 -14.36 -12.74
C GLU A 70 -13.88 -13.48 -12.97
N ARG A 71 -13.77 -12.17 -12.71
CA ARG A 71 -14.86 -11.20 -12.95
C ARG A 71 -15.20 -11.06 -14.44
N THR A 72 -14.19 -11.01 -15.32
CA THR A 72 -14.40 -10.95 -16.77
C THR A 72 -15.02 -12.24 -17.29
N ALA A 73 -14.54 -13.41 -16.86
CA ALA A 73 -15.14 -14.70 -17.22
C ALA A 73 -16.59 -14.85 -16.72
N LYS A 74 -16.94 -14.30 -15.54
CA LYS A 74 -18.33 -14.24 -15.05
C LYS A 74 -19.20 -13.27 -15.87
N SER A 75 -18.64 -12.16 -16.35
CA SER A 75 -19.36 -11.21 -17.23
C SER A 75 -19.61 -11.77 -18.63
N GLU A 76 -18.74 -12.64 -19.14
CA GLU A 76 -18.92 -13.33 -20.42
C GLU A 76 -19.96 -14.45 -20.33
N ARG A 77 -20.06 -15.10 -19.16
CA ARG A 77 -21.12 -16.06 -18.84
C ARG A 77 -22.42 -15.32 -18.51
N LYS A 78 -23.19 -15.07 -19.58
CA LYS A 78 -24.61 -14.62 -19.64
C LYS A 78 -24.81 -13.11 -19.73
N LYS A 79 -24.96 -12.65 -20.98
CA LYS A 79 -26.07 -11.75 -21.33
C LYS A 79 -27.10 -12.55 -22.14
N ALA A 80 -27.88 -13.39 -21.46
CA ALA A 80 -29.23 -13.61 -21.97
C ALA A 80 -29.95 -12.26 -21.83
N PRO A 81 -30.65 -11.75 -22.85
CA PRO A 81 -31.43 -10.53 -22.70
C PRO A 81 -32.39 -10.76 -21.53
N LEU A 82 -32.31 -9.91 -20.51
CA LEU A 82 -33.30 -9.88 -19.44
C LEU A 82 -34.65 -9.68 -20.14
N PRO A 83 -35.70 -10.47 -19.82
CA PRO A 83 -37.04 -10.16 -20.33
C PRO A 83 -37.34 -8.70 -19.95
N GLU A 84 -37.92 -7.95 -20.87
CA GLU A 84 -38.38 -6.58 -20.65
C GLU A 84 -39.43 -6.61 -19.54
N ALA A 85 -38.98 -6.63 -18.29
CA ALA A 85 -39.83 -6.40 -17.15
C ALA A 85 -40.41 -5.02 -17.37
N GLU A 86 -41.73 -4.94 -17.54
CA GLU A 86 -42.50 -3.72 -17.73
C GLU A 86 -41.96 -2.63 -16.82
N HIS A 87 -41.13 -1.77 -17.40
CA HIS A 87 -40.36 -0.81 -16.64
C HIS A 87 -41.33 0.30 -16.27
N ILE A 88 -41.92 0.22 -15.06
CA ILE A 88 -42.71 1.30 -14.48
C ILE A 88 -41.88 2.58 -14.64
N PRO A 89 -42.32 3.56 -15.46
CA PRO A 89 -41.55 4.75 -15.72
C PRO A 89 -41.20 5.43 -14.39
N ASN A 90 -39.96 5.89 -14.23
CA ASN A 90 -39.50 6.53 -12.99
C ASN A 90 -40.44 7.65 -12.54
N GLN A 91 -41.16 8.28 -13.47
CA GLN A 91 -42.20 9.26 -13.19
C GLN A 91 -43.33 8.71 -12.32
N GLN A 92 -43.82 7.50 -12.58
CA GLN A 92 -44.88 6.87 -11.77
C GLN A 92 -44.39 6.57 -10.35
N LYS A 93 -43.12 6.20 -10.16
CA LYS A 93 -42.52 6.02 -8.83
C LYS A 93 -42.41 7.33 -8.06
N ILE A 94 -42.01 8.41 -8.75
CA ILE A 94 -41.91 9.75 -8.16
C ILE A 94 -43.29 10.27 -7.77
N ASP A 95 -44.28 10.08 -8.65
CA ASP A 95 -45.64 10.52 -8.40
C ASP A 95 -46.28 9.72 -7.26
N GLU A 96 -46.05 8.41 -7.18
CA GLU A 96 -46.49 7.59 -6.04
C GLU A 96 -45.85 8.05 -4.72
N GLN A 97 -44.55 8.32 -4.70
CA GLN A 97 -43.88 8.85 -3.52
C GLN A 97 -44.42 10.21 -3.11
N ARG A 98 -44.65 11.12 -4.07
CA ARG A 98 -45.28 12.42 -3.79
C ARG A 98 -46.68 12.24 -3.20
N MET A 99 -47.50 11.36 -3.78
CA MET A 99 -48.84 11.09 -3.25
C MET A 99 -48.81 10.48 -1.85
N LYS A 100 -47.86 9.59 -1.53
CA LYS A 100 -47.66 9.06 -0.17
C LYS A 100 -47.29 10.19 0.81
N HIS A 101 -46.39 11.10 0.42
CA HIS A 101 -46.00 12.25 1.24
C HIS A 101 -47.16 13.24 1.49
N TYR A 102 -48.03 13.47 0.51
CA TYR A 102 -49.15 14.40 0.65
C TYR A 102 -50.37 13.80 1.35
N THR A 103 -50.59 12.50 1.24
CA THR A 103 -51.73 11.83 1.90
C THR A 103 -51.41 11.35 3.31
N GLY A 104 -50.13 11.28 3.70
CA GLY A 104 -49.70 10.89 5.05
C GLY A 104 -49.99 9.43 5.40
N ILE A 105 -50.35 8.59 4.43
CA ILE A 105 -50.56 7.17 4.63
C ILE A 105 -49.20 6.48 4.43
N GLU A 106 -48.46 6.32 5.52
CA GLU A 106 -47.39 5.34 5.58
C GLU A 106 -48.03 3.94 5.60
N GLU A 107 -47.68 3.08 4.65
CA GLU A 107 -48.02 1.65 4.69
C GLU A 107 -47.42 1.06 5.97
N LYS A 108 -48.23 0.95 7.03
CA LYS A 108 -47.97 -0.01 8.09
C LYS A 108 -48.22 -1.39 7.50
N LEU A 109 -47.13 -2.16 7.42
CA LEU A 109 -47.10 -3.60 7.11
C LEU A 109 -48.29 -4.38 7.69
#